data_AF-A0A7J6NM42-F1
#
_entry.id   AF-A0A7J6NM42-F1
#
_cell.length_a   1.000
_cell.length_b   1.000
_cell.length_c   1.000
_cell.angle_alpha   90.00
_cell.angle_beta   90.00
_cell.angle_gamma   90.00
#
_symmetry.space_group_name_H-M   'P 1'
#
loop_
_entity.id
_entity.type
_entity.pdbx_description
1 polymer ?
#
loop_
_entity_poly.entity_id
_entity_poly.type
_entity_poly.pdbx_seq_one_letter_code
_entity_poly.pdbx_strand_id
1 'polypeptide(L)'
;MKYIHANPTPQLKCYCFVGGRDIHADRAVIEGAKGSSLILVGTPGRVRHILCEKEADSPLRMKTAEVLVLDEADRLLALGFEKDMSDIFAVLPKQRRTCLFSATLAGAEIKQLVKKAGLRNPVHVKVSRSSSSPSTEGGKDTYDLPKGLENYYKVIAQREKLAWMKRFVEARARGSKVLVFFLTCASVDYHFAVLKELWKGEMEGESPSISLHRMHGHMTPSARHKAYKAFSEGK
;
A
#
# COMPACT_ATOMS: atom_id res chain seq x y z
N MET A 1 -41.87 -8.41 3.22
CA MET A 1 -40.41 -8.51 3.43
C MET A 1 -40.01 -9.94 3.08
N LYS A 2 -39.57 -10.19 1.84
CA LYS A 2 -39.26 -11.56 1.37
C LYS A 2 -37.86 -11.92 1.84
N TYR A 3 -37.75 -12.98 2.63
CA TYR A 3 -36.49 -13.58 3.07
C TYR A 3 -35.67 -13.98 1.85
N ILE A 4 -34.42 -13.53 1.80
CA ILE A 4 -33.43 -13.98 0.81
C ILE A 4 -33.14 -15.45 1.15
N HIS A 5 -33.55 -16.35 0.25
CA HIS A 5 -33.19 -17.75 0.31
C HIS A 5 -31.68 -17.90 0.49
N ALA A 6 -31.29 -18.80 1.40
CA ALA A 6 -29.92 -19.25 1.60
C ALA A 6 -29.41 -19.98 0.35
N ASN A 7 -29.07 -19.24 -0.70
CA ASN A 7 -28.12 -19.73 -1.68
C ASN A 7 -26.78 -19.90 -0.94
N PRO A 8 -26.04 -21.00 -1.17
CA PRO A 8 -24.68 -21.10 -0.65
C PRO A 8 -23.90 -19.88 -1.11
N THR A 9 -23.20 -19.24 -0.17
CA THR A 9 -22.38 -18.06 -0.45
C THR A 9 -21.49 -18.39 -1.64
N PRO A 10 -21.52 -17.60 -2.73
CA PRO A 10 -20.72 -17.92 -3.90
C PRO A 10 -19.25 -18.03 -3.50
N GLN A 11 -18.58 -19.09 -3.92
CA GLN A 11 -17.15 -19.25 -3.65
C GLN A 11 -16.39 -18.12 -4.35
N LEU A 12 -15.83 -17.21 -3.56
CA LEU A 12 -15.02 -16.10 -4.03
C LEU A 12 -13.58 -16.57 -4.23
N LYS A 13 -13.06 -16.37 -5.44
CA LYS A 13 -11.64 -16.58 -5.74
C LYS A 13 -10.96 -15.22 -5.82
N CYS A 14 -9.89 -15.05 -5.05
CA CYS A 14 -9.12 -13.81 -5.01
C CYS A 14 -7.76 -14.01 -5.68
N TYR A 15 -7.40 -13.11 -6.58
CA TYR A 15 -6.13 -13.12 -7.29
C TYR A 15 -5.45 -11.75 -7.21
N CYS A 16 -4.13 -11.76 -7.00
CA CYS A 16 -3.30 -10.57 -6.94
C CYS A 16 -2.36 -10.50 -8.14
N PHE A 17 -2.38 -9.38 -8.87
CA PHE A 17 -1.65 -9.12 -10.11
C PHE A 17 -0.69 -7.94 -9.95
N VAL A 18 0.60 -8.25 -9.89
CA VAL A 18 1.69 -7.28 -9.80
C VAL A 18 2.73 -7.56 -10.88
N GLY A 19 3.55 -6.56 -11.20
CA GLY A 19 4.61 -6.69 -12.21
C GLY A 19 5.67 -7.74 -11.84
N GLY A 20 6.44 -8.17 -12.84
CA GLY A 20 7.54 -9.14 -12.67
C GLY A 20 7.14 -10.62 -12.80
N ARG A 21 5.91 -10.92 -13.22
CA ARG A 21 5.44 -12.28 -13.51
C ARG A 21 5.09 -12.43 -14.99
N ASP A 22 5.02 -13.67 -15.47
CA ASP A 22 4.54 -13.96 -16.81
C ASP A 22 3.08 -13.54 -17.00
N ILE A 23 2.81 -12.79 -18.08
CA ILE A 23 1.49 -12.24 -18.38
C ILE A 23 0.52 -13.33 -18.85
N HIS A 24 1.02 -14.33 -19.57
CA HIS A 24 0.20 -15.42 -20.10
C HIS A 24 -0.30 -16.31 -18.97
N ALA A 25 0.56 -16.61 -17.98
CA ALA A 25 0.18 -17.31 -16.77
C ALA A 25 -0.92 -16.57 -15.98
N ASP A 26 -0.77 -15.25 -15.77
CA ASP A 26 -1.78 -14.44 -15.08
C ASP A 26 -3.12 -14.45 -15.83
N ARG A 27 -3.08 -14.43 -17.17
CA ARG A 27 -4.27 -14.51 -18.02
C ARG A 27 -4.98 -15.85 -17.91
N ALA A 28 -4.22 -16.95 -18.01
CA ALA A 28 -4.75 -18.31 -17.92
C ALA A 28 -5.46 -18.56 -16.59
N VAL A 29 -4.97 -17.98 -15.49
CA VAL A 29 -5.62 -18.05 -14.17
C VAL A 29 -7.01 -17.41 -14.20
N ILE A 30 -7.16 -16.24 -14.82
CA ILE A 30 -8.47 -15.56 -14.93
C ILE A 30 -9.41 -16.34 -15.83
N GLU A 31 -8.90 -16.85 -16.96
CA GLU A 31 -9.70 -17.61 -17.91
C GLU A 31 -10.18 -18.96 -17.34
N GLY A 32 -9.32 -19.67 -16.62
CA GLY A 32 -9.68 -20.89 -15.90
C GLY A 32 -10.65 -20.68 -14.74
N ALA A 33 -10.82 -19.42 -14.30
CA ALA A 33 -11.77 -19.04 -13.26
C ALA A 33 -13.09 -18.47 -13.82
N LYS A 34 -13.31 -18.49 -15.15
CA LYS A 34 -14.59 -18.11 -15.78
C LYS A 34 -15.75 -18.89 -15.14
N GLY A 35 -16.85 -18.18 -14.86
CA GLY A 35 -18.03 -18.76 -14.18
C GLY A 35 -17.93 -18.78 -12.65
N SER A 36 -16.79 -18.44 -12.05
CA SER A 36 -16.66 -18.22 -10.61
C SER A 36 -16.87 -16.74 -10.25
N SER A 37 -17.17 -16.45 -8.98
CA SER A 37 -17.14 -15.06 -8.47
C SER A 37 -15.68 -14.67 -8.16
N LEU A 38 -15.20 -13.59 -8.79
CA LEU A 38 -13.78 -13.21 -8.78
C LEU A 38 -13.54 -11.87 -8.09
N ILE A 39 -12.47 -11.82 -7.30
CA ILE A 39 -11.87 -10.60 -6.77
C ILE A 39 -10.48 -10.49 -7.40
N LEU A 40 -10.25 -9.44 -8.18
CA LEU A 40 -8.95 -9.16 -8.78
C LEU A 40 -8.36 -7.93 -8.09
N VAL A 41 -7.17 -8.09 -7.51
CA VAL A 41 -6.39 -7.03 -6.88
C VAL A 41 -5.13 -6.84 -7.71
N GLY A 42 -4.70 -5.62 -8.00
CA GLY A 42 -3.46 -5.45 -8.73
C GLY A 42 -3.07 -4.01 -8.96
N THR A 43 -1.82 -3.80 -9.40
CA THR A 43 -1.35 -2.47 -9.79
C THR A 43 -1.95 -2.08 -11.15
N PRO A 44 -2.32 -0.80 -11.38
CA PRO A 44 -3.00 -0.38 -12.60
C PRO A 44 -2.29 -0.81 -13.88
N GLY A 45 -0.96 -0.63 -13.97
CA GLY A 45 -0.19 -1.04 -15.14
C GLY A 45 -0.34 -2.54 -15.47
N ARG A 46 -0.33 -3.42 -14.46
CA ARG A 46 -0.48 -4.87 -14.67
C ARG A 46 -1.91 -5.25 -15.01
N VAL A 47 -2.90 -4.65 -14.34
CA VAL A 47 -4.32 -4.90 -14.62
C VAL A 47 -4.67 -4.43 -16.04
N ARG A 48 -4.19 -3.25 -16.44
CA ARG A 48 -4.34 -2.73 -17.80
C ARG A 48 -3.72 -3.68 -18.82
N HIS A 49 -2.52 -4.19 -18.55
CA HIS A 49 -1.86 -5.15 -19.42
C HIS A 49 -2.74 -6.38 -19.64
N ILE A 50 -3.24 -6.99 -18.55
CA ILE A 50 -4.13 -8.15 -18.61
C ILE A 50 -5.43 -7.87 -19.38
N LEU A 51 -6.06 -6.72 -19.15
CA LEU A 51 -7.39 -6.40 -19.68
C LEU A 51 -7.39 -5.80 -21.10
N CYS A 52 -6.35 -5.04 -21.44
CA CYS A 52 -6.31 -4.20 -22.64
C CYS A 52 -5.29 -4.66 -23.69
N GLU A 53 -4.53 -5.73 -23.44
CA GLU A 53 -3.56 -6.24 -24.41
C GLU A 53 -4.25 -6.71 -25.70
N LYS A 54 -3.76 -6.15 -26.81
CA LYS A 54 -4.30 -6.34 -28.17
C LYS A 54 -3.80 -7.62 -28.84
N GLU A 55 -2.67 -8.16 -28.40
CA GLU A 55 -2.02 -9.34 -29.00
C GLU A 55 -2.68 -10.66 -28.59
N ALA A 56 -3.67 -10.63 -27.68
CA ALA A 56 -4.42 -11.82 -27.35
C ALA A 56 -5.59 -12.02 -28.33
N ASP A 57 -5.67 -13.22 -28.91
CA ASP A 57 -6.72 -13.66 -29.86
C ASP A 57 -8.17 -13.43 -29.37
N SER A 58 -8.37 -13.18 -28.06
CA SER A 58 -9.67 -12.81 -27.50
C SER A 58 -9.49 -11.90 -26.29
N PRO A 59 -9.88 -10.61 -26.33
CA PRO A 59 -9.74 -9.70 -25.18
C PRO A 59 -10.54 -10.22 -23.97
N LEU A 60 -9.92 -10.18 -22.79
CA LEU A 60 -10.57 -10.50 -21.51
C LEU A 60 -11.62 -9.43 -21.18
N ARG A 61 -12.83 -9.60 -21.73
CA ARG A 61 -13.92 -8.66 -21.49
C ARG A 61 -14.56 -8.92 -20.14
N MET A 62 -14.26 -8.07 -19.16
CA MET A 62 -14.87 -8.05 -17.83
C MET A 62 -16.31 -7.47 -17.85
N LYS A 63 -17.16 -7.96 -18.76
CA LYS A 63 -18.53 -7.43 -18.97
C LYS A 63 -19.42 -7.53 -17.72
N THR A 64 -19.09 -8.44 -16.82
CA THR A 64 -19.84 -8.74 -15.59
C THR A 64 -19.23 -8.09 -14.34
N ALA A 65 -18.26 -7.19 -14.48
CA ALA A 65 -17.65 -6.52 -13.33
C ALA A 65 -18.65 -5.58 -12.64
N GLU A 66 -19.04 -5.93 -11.41
CA GLU A 66 -20.05 -5.16 -10.67
C GLU A 66 -19.47 -4.07 -9.77
N VAL A 67 -18.22 -4.23 -9.33
CA VAL A 67 -17.58 -3.37 -8.33
C VAL A 67 -16.17 -3.01 -8.79
N LEU A 68 -15.86 -1.72 -8.75
CA LEU A 68 -14.52 -1.18 -8.94
C LEU A 68 -14.12 -0.45 -7.66
N VAL A 69 -12.96 -0.79 -7.10
CA VAL A 69 -12.38 -0.12 -5.94
C VAL A 69 -11.06 0.50 -6.35
N LEU A 70 -10.92 1.81 -6.16
CA LEU A 70 -9.67 2.53 -6.26
C LEU A 70 -9.19 2.82 -4.85
N ASP A 71 -8.10 2.19 -4.43
CA ASP A 71 -7.49 2.40 -3.13
C ASP A 71 -6.23 3.27 -3.27
N GLU A 72 -5.96 4.10 -2.27
CA GLU A 72 -4.87 5.10 -2.27
C GLU A 72 -4.81 5.92 -3.58
N ALA A 73 -5.94 6.50 -3.98
CA ALA A 73 -6.10 7.11 -5.32
C ALA A 73 -5.13 8.27 -5.61
N ASP A 74 -4.80 9.09 -4.60
CA ASP A 74 -3.75 10.11 -4.65
C ASP A 74 -2.38 9.52 -4.94
N ARG A 75 -2.05 8.39 -4.31
CA ARG A 75 -0.80 7.68 -4.59
C ARG A 75 -0.77 7.13 -6.01
N LEU A 76 -1.88 6.62 -6.52
CA LEU A 76 -1.96 6.13 -7.90
C LEU A 76 -1.69 7.26 -8.92
N LEU A 77 -2.22 8.46 -8.66
CA LEU A 77 -1.96 9.64 -9.49
C LEU A 77 -0.51 10.10 -9.39
N ALA A 78 0.04 10.18 -8.18
CA ALA A 78 1.43 10.57 -7.95
C ALA A 78 2.45 9.62 -8.61
N LEU A 79 2.08 8.35 -8.81
CA LEU A 79 2.88 7.35 -9.54
C LEU A 79 2.68 7.40 -11.07
N GLY A 80 1.83 8.30 -11.58
CA GLY A 80 1.59 8.47 -13.01
C GLY A 80 0.65 7.44 -13.64
N PHE A 81 -0.14 6.70 -12.85
CA PHE A 81 -1.04 5.65 -13.36
C PHE A 81 -2.33 6.17 -14.00
N GLU A 82 -2.48 7.47 -14.22
CA GLU A 82 -3.70 8.07 -14.74
C GLU A 82 -4.13 7.49 -16.10
N LYS A 83 -3.17 7.31 -17.02
CA LYS A 83 -3.43 6.72 -18.33
C LYS A 83 -3.86 5.26 -18.21
N ASP A 84 -3.16 4.48 -17.39
CA ASP A 84 -3.46 3.06 -17.20
C ASP A 84 -4.86 2.85 -16.60
N MET A 85 -5.23 3.68 -15.62
CA MET A 85 -6.57 3.68 -15.04
C MET A 85 -7.64 4.07 -16.08
N SER A 86 -7.36 5.07 -16.92
CA SER A 86 -8.30 5.50 -17.97
C SER A 86 -8.57 4.39 -18.99
N ASP A 87 -7.53 3.66 -19.41
CA ASP A 87 -7.64 2.50 -20.30
C ASP A 87 -8.48 1.39 -19.64
N ILE A 88 -8.26 1.11 -18.35
CA ILE A 88 -9.06 0.13 -17.59
C ILE A 88 -10.52 0.55 -17.54
N PHE A 89 -10.82 1.81 -17.23
CA PHE A 89 -12.20 2.30 -17.13
C PHE A 89 -12.96 2.18 -18.45
N ALA A 90 -12.26 2.30 -19.59
CA ALA A 90 -12.84 2.19 -20.91
C ALA A 90 -13.31 0.76 -21.26
N VAL A 91 -12.65 -0.27 -20.73
CA VAL A 91 -13.01 -1.68 -20.96
C VAL A 91 -13.99 -2.25 -19.94
N LEU A 92 -14.12 -1.60 -18.78
CA LEU A 92 -15.07 -1.98 -17.73
C LEU A 92 -16.50 -1.52 -18.06
N PRO A 93 -17.54 -2.27 -17.64
CA PRO A 93 -18.94 -1.90 -17.87
C PRO A 93 -19.27 -0.57 -17.19
N LYS A 94 -20.01 0.31 -17.90
CA LYS A 94 -20.43 1.62 -17.37
C LYS A 94 -21.35 1.51 -16.16
N GLN A 95 -22.18 0.46 -16.12
CA GLN A 95 -23.06 0.18 -14.99
C GLN A 95 -22.31 -0.71 -13.99
N ARG A 96 -21.67 -0.07 -13.01
CA ARG A 96 -20.94 -0.71 -11.92
C ARG A 96 -20.97 0.20 -10.69
N ARG A 97 -20.80 -0.37 -9.50
CA ARG A 97 -20.54 0.38 -8.28
C ARG A 97 -19.06 0.76 -8.27
N THR A 98 -18.76 2.02 -8.00
CA THR A 98 -17.37 2.48 -7.92
C THR A 98 -17.13 3.10 -6.55
N CYS A 99 -16.11 2.61 -5.85
CA CYS A 99 -15.63 3.15 -4.59
C CYS A 99 -14.24 3.75 -4.81
N LEU A 100 -14.01 4.95 -4.29
CA LEU A 100 -12.70 5.61 -4.31
C LEU A 100 -12.31 5.91 -2.88
N PHE A 101 -11.18 5.37 -2.46
CA PHE A 101 -10.57 5.57 -1.16
C PHE A 101 -9.22 6.26 -1.34
N SER A 102 -8.97 7.26 -0.51
CA SER A 102 -7.69 7.98 -0.48
C SER A 102 -7.58 8.73 0.83
N ALA A 103 -6.35 8.81 1.35
CA ALA A 103 -6.04 9.63 2.50
C ALA A 103 -6.26 11.13 2.22
N THR A 104 -6.08 11.57 0.96
CA THR A 104 -6.25 12.97 0.54
C THR A 104 -7.23 13.07 -0.63
N LEU A 105 -8.39 13.70 -0.39
CA LEU A 105 -9.42 13.94 -1.42
C LEU A 105 -9.38 15.38 -1.98
N ALA A 106 -8.32 16.14 -1.66
CA ALA A 106 -8.15 17.51 -2.13
C ALA A 106 -7.37 17.52 -3.45
N GLY A 107 -7.72 18.43 -4.36
CA GLY A 107 -7.01 18.62 -5.63
C GLY A 107 -7.90 18.47 -6.87
N ALA A 108 -7.51 19.15 -7.95
CA ALA A 108 -8.22 19.09 -9.23
C ALA A 108 -8.13 17.69 -9.86
N GLU A 109 -7.01 17.00 -9.68
CA GLU A 109 -6.72 15.69 -10.27
C GLU A 109 -7.62 14.60 -9.69
N ILE A 110 -7.83 14.58 -8.37
CA ILE A 110 -8.79 13.67 -7.72
C ILE A 110 -10.21 13.92 -8.24
N LYS A 111 -10.62 15.19 -8.41
CA LYS A 111 -11.94 15.52 -9.00
C LYS A 111 -12.07 15.01 -10.44
N GLN A 112 -10.99 15.08 -11.22
CA GLN A 112 -10.96 14.51 -12.57
C GLN A 112 -11.02 12.98 -12.53
N LEU A 113 -10.29 12.35 -11.62
CA LEU A 113 -10.32 10.89 -11.44
C LEU A 113 -11.72 10.39 -11.04
N VAL A 114 -12.41 11.08 -10.12
CA VAL A 114 -13.80 10.79 -9.73
C VAL A 114 -14.72 10.78 -10.96
N LYS A 115 -14.58 11.78 -11.85
CA LYS A 115 -15.35 11.86 -13.10
C LYS A 115 -15.01 10.70 -14.04
N LYS A 116 -13.71 10.43 -14.27
CA LYS A 116 -13.23 9.37 -15.16
C LYS A 116 -13.60 7.96 -14.69
N ALA A 117 -13.54 7.73 -13.38
CA ALA A 117 -13.88 6.46 -12.75
C ALA A 117 -15.39 6.14 -12.82
N GLY A 118 -16.23 7.13 -13.17
CA GLY A 118 -17.65 6.96 -13.40
C GLY A 118 -18.49 7.03 -12.11
N LEU A 119 -18.00 7.70 -11.07
CA LEU A 119 -18.78 7.91 -9.84
C LEU A 119 -19.92 8.90 -10.14
N ARG A 120 -21.16 8.40 -10.17
CA ARG A 120 -22.38 9.20 -10.35
C ARG A 120 -22.98 9.49 -8.98
N ASN A 121 -23.17 10.77 -8.66
CA ASN A 121 -23.69 11.23 -7.37
C ASN A 121 -23.04 10.53 -6.13
N PRO A 122 -21.71 10.59 -5.97
CA PRO A 122 -21.04 9.87 -4.90
C PRO A 122 -21.32 10.48 -3.53
N VAL A 123 -21.55 9.61 -2.54
CA VAL A 123 -21.56 9.98 -1.14
C VAL A 123 -20.13 10.25 -0.70
N HIS A 124 -19.85 11.46 -0.26
CA HIS A 124 -18.52 11.83 0.23
C HIS A 124 -18.47 11.67 1.76
N VAL A 125 -17.59 10.81 2.24
CA VAL A 125 -17.32 10.63 3.66
C VAL A 125 -15.94 11.18 3.95
N LYS A 126 -15.87 12.33 4.63
CA LYS A 126 -14.62 12.95 5.08
C LYS A 126 -14.53 12.88 6.59
N VAL A 127 -13.48 12.25 7.10
CA VAL A 127 -13.16 12.26 8.53
C VAL A 127 -12.07 13.30 8.76
N SER A 128 -12.44 14.47 9.28
CA SER A 128 -11.48 15.48 9.74
C SER A 128 -11.26 15.33 11.24
N ARG A 129 -9.99 15.32 11.70
CA ARG A 129 -9.71 15.56 13.12
C ARG A 129 -10.03 17.02 13.43
N SER A 130 -10.79 17.27 14.49
CA SER A 130 -11.03 18.61 15.03
C SER A 130 -9.73 19.14 15.67
N SER A 131 -8.72 19.45 14.87
CA SER A 131 -7.60 20.27 15.31
C SER A 131 -7.84 21.70 14.82
N SER A 132 -8.01 22.61 15.76
CA SER A 132 -8.21 24.04 15.64
C SER A 132 -7.02 24.76 14.99
N SER A 133 -6.78 24.51 13.71
CA SER A 133 -5.85 25.28 12.90
C SER A 133 -6.52 25.57 11.55
N PRO A 134 -6.63 26.84 11.13
CA PRO A 134 -7.27 27.17 9.86
C PRO A 134 -6.38 26.64 8.75
N SER A 135 -6.88 25.64 8.01
CA SER A 135 -6.25 25.19 6.77
C SER A 135 -6.46 26.29 5.74
N THR A 136 -5.38 27.01 5.43
CA THR A 136 -5.32 27.92 4.29
C THR A 136 -5.71 27.16 3.03
N GLU A 137 -6.84 27.54 2.43
CA GLU A 137 -7.16 27.20 1.05
C GLU A 137 -6.12 27.87 0.15
N GLY A 138 -5.19 27.09 -0.41
CA GLY A 138 -4.19 27.64 -1.31
C GLY A 138 -3.20 26.59 -1.74
N GLY A 139 -3.24 26.23 -3.03
CA GLY A 139 -2.43 25.17 -3.59
C GLY A 139 -0.92 25.43 -3.51
N LYS A 140 -0.18 24.38 -3.19
CA LYS A 140 1.08 23.97 -3.80
C LYS A 140 1.49 22.65 -3.15
N ASP A 141 2.18 21.81 -3.89
CA ASP A 141 2.82 20.56 -3.47
C ASP A 141 3.88 20.79 -2.38
N THR A 142 3.42 21.28 -1.24
CA THR A 142 4.22 21.55 -0.07
C THR A 142 3.85 20.44 0.88
N TYR A 143 4.75 19.48 1.04
CA TYR A 143 4.66 18.54 2.14
C TYR A 143 4.52 19.37 3.42
N ASP A 144 3.37 19.27 4.08
CA ASP A 144 3.15 19.88 5.39
C ASP A 144 4.03 19.14 6.41
N LEU A 145 5.31 19.53 6.44
CA LEU A 145 6.22 19.11 7.49
C LEU A 145 5.74 19.81 8.77
N PRO A 146 5.44 19.06 9.84
CA PRO A 146 5.12 19.66 11.13
C PRO A 146 6.22 20.64 11.52
N LYS A 147 5.86 21.82 12.03
CA LYS A 147 6.82 22.90 12.34
C LYS A 147 7.94 22.49 13.32
N GLY A 148 7.75 21.42 14.10
CA GLY A 148 8.75 20.86 15.01
C GLY A 148 9.50 19.63 14.48
N LEU A 149 9.28 19.23 13.22
CA LEU A 149 9.97 18.09 12.61
C LEU A 149 11.23 18.56 11.88
N GLU A 150 12.39 18.11 12.35
CA GLU A 150 13.67 18.35 11.71
C GLU A 150 14.11 17.12 10.92
N ASN A 151 14.54 17.32 9.66
CA ASN A 151 15.05 16.27 8.80
C ASN A 151 16.55 16.44 8.58
N TYR A 152 17.29 15.35 8.76
CA TYR A 152 18.74 15.30 8.58
C TYR A 152 19.11 14.24 7.54
N TYR A 153 20.23 14.44 6.84
CA TYR A 153 20.78 13.45 5.92
C TYR A 153 22.29 13.31 6.06
N LYS A 154 22.80 12.13 5.70
CA LYS A 154 24.25 11.82 5.67
C LYS A 154 24.53 10.96 4.44
N VAL A 155 25.47 11.40 3.61
CA VAL A 155 25.95 10.60 2.47
C VAL A 155 26.97 9.59 2.98
N ILE A 156 26.70 8.30 2.78
CA ILE A 156 27.51 7.18 3.27
C ILE A 156 27.55 6.10 2.18
N ALA A 157 28.70 5.45 2.01
CA ALA A 157 28.83 4.29 1.13
C ALA A 157 27.90 3.15 1.61
N GLN A 158 27.31 2.40 0.68
CA GLN A 158 26.30 1.37 1.02
C GLN A 158 26.82 0.36 2.06
N ARG A 159 28.06 -0.09 1.93
CA ARG A 159 28.72 -1.04 2.86
C ARG A 159 28.86 -0.51 4.29
N GLU A 160 28.90 0.80 4.47
CA GLU A 160 29.10 1.45 5.78
C GLU A 160 27.78 1.82 6.46
N LYS A 161 26.65 1.80 5.73
CA LYS A 161 25.34 2.23 6.26
C LYS A 161 24.93 1.47 7.52
N LEU A 162 25.13 0.15 7.56
CA LEU A 162 24.74 -0.67 8.70
C LEU A 162 25.56 -0.34 9.96
N ALA A 163 26.89 -0.27 9.82
CA ALA A 163 27.79 0.08 10.90
C ALA A 163 27.55 1.51 11.41
N TRP A 164 27.34 2.46 10.49
CA TRP A 164 26.99 3.83 10.84
C TRP A 164 25.65 3.92 11.58
N MET A 165 24.63 3.20 11.10
CA MET A 165 23.31 3.16 11.74
C MET A 165 23.39 2.60 13.15
N LYS A 166 24.13 1.50 13.39
CA LYS A 166 24.37 0.96 14.74
C LYS A 166 24.92 2.06 15.66
N ARG A 167 26.03 2.69 15.24
CA ARG A 167 26.68 3.77 16.01
C ARG A 167 25.78 4.97 16.24
N PHE A 168 24.97 5.34 15.25
CA PHE A 168 24.02 6.44 15.37
C PHE A 168 22.96 6.14 16.44
N VAL A 169 22.35 4.96 16.39
CA VAL A 169 21.33 4.53 17.37
C VAL A 169 21.93 4.49 18.78
N GLU A 170 23.11 3.89 18.93
CA GLU A 170 23.81 3.77 20.22
C GLU A 170 24.24 5.11 20.81
N ALA A 171 24.60 6.09 19.98
CA ALA A 171 25.08 7.38 20.44
C ALA A 171 23.97 8.42 20.64
N ARG A 172 22.89 8.36 19.87
CA ARG A 172 21.89 9.45 19.78
C ARG A 172 20.48 9.05 20.13
N ALA A 173 20.16 7.76 20.16
CA ALA A 173 18.79 7.29 20.37
C ALA A 173 18.62 6.42 21.63
N ARG A 174 19.53 6.53 22.60
CA ARG A 174 19.38 5.87 23.89
C ARG A 174 18.11 6.35 24.59
N GLY A 175 17.28 5.42 25.05
CA GLY A 175 15.99 5.73 25.69
C GLY A 175 14.96 6.35 24.74
N SER A 176 15.14 6.19 23.43
CA SER A 176 14.20 6.67 22.41
C SER A 176 13.71 5.51 21.55
N LYS A 177 12.50 5.65 21.02
CA LYS A 177 11.95 4.73 20.04
C LYS A 177 12.45 5.10 18.65
N VAL A 178 13.02 4.13 17.95
CA VAL A 178 13.56 4.31 16.60
C VAL A 178 12.80 3.43 15.61
N LEU A 179 12.36 4.04 14.51
CA LEU A 179 11.86 3.32 13.34
C LEU A 179 12.90 3.36 12.23
N VAL A 180 13.21 2.20 11.66
CA VAL A 180 14.13 2.05 10.53
C VAL A 180 13.36 1.44 9.37
N PHE A 181 13.37 2.14 8.23
CA PHE A 181 12.66 1.71 7.03
C PHE A 181 13.60 1.00 6.06
N PHE A 182 13.16 -0.15 5.55
CA PHE A 182 13.82 -0.90 4.49
C PHE A 182 12.90 -1.01 3.29
N LEU A 183 13.48 -1.16 2.10
CA LEU A 183 12.75 -1.18 0.83
C LEU A 183 11.83 -2.38 0.66
N THR A 184 12.20 -3.55 1.19
CA THR A 184 11.48 -4.81 0.94
C THR A 184 11.31 -5.65 2.20
N CYS A 185 10.29 -6.52 2.21
CA CYS A 185 10.08 -7.49 3.28
C CYS A 185 11.32 -8.36 3.53
N ALA A 186 11.94 -8.88 2.46
CA ALA A 186 13.15 -9.69 2.56
C ALA A 186 14.32 -8.90 3.16
N SER A 187 14.44 -7.61 2.83
CA SER A 187 15.46 -6.74 3.42
C SER A 187 15.22 -6.54 4.92
N VAL A 188 13.96 -6.37 5.35
CA VAL A 188 13.61 -6.31 6.79
C VAL A 188 14.05 -7.58 7.50
N ASP A 189 13.75 -8.75 6.94
CA ASP A 189 14.10 -10.04 7.55
C ASP A 189 15.62 -10.25 7.66
N TYR A 190 16.35 -9.99 6.57
CA TYR A 190 17.80 -10.08 6.53
C TYR A 190 18.45 -9.16 7.56
N HIS A 191 18.12 -7.86 7.54
CA HIS A 191 18.74 -6.90 8.45
C HIS A 191 18.32 -7.13 9.90
N PHE A 192 17.09 -7.58 10.16
CA PHE A 192 16.67 -7.95 11.52
C PHE A 192 17.50 -9.09 12.08
N ALA A 193 17.78 -10.13 11.28
CA ALA A 193 18.64 -11.23 11.70
C ALA A 193 20.07 -10.76 12.02
N VAL A 194 20.65 -9.96 11.12
CA VAL A 194 22.01 -9.41 11.31
C VAL A 194 22.08 -8.50 12.54
N LEU A 195 21.15 -7.56 12.68
CA LEU A 195 21.12 -6.62 13.81
C LEU A 195 20.92 -7.31 15.15
N LYS A 196 20.13 -8.39 15.18
CA LYS A 196 19.95 -9.20 16.38
C LYS A 196 21.26 -9.81 16.85
N GLU A 197 22.11 -10.30 15.94
CA GLU A 197 23.44 -10.80 16.29
C GLU A 197 24.42 -9.67 16.65
N LEU A 198 24.41 -8.56 15.91
CA LEU A 198 25.27 -7.41 16.20
C LEU A 198 25.02 -6.79 17.58
N TRP A 199 23.78 -6.81 18.07
CA TRP A 199 23.43 -6.31 19.40
C TRP A 199 23.43 -7.37 20.51
N LYS A 200 23.72 -8.64 20.19
CA LYS A 200 23.95 -9.69 21.21
C LYS A 200 25.39 -9.70 21.75
N GLY A 201 26.35 -9.10 21.03
CA GLY A 201 27.77 -9.43 21.10
C GLY A 201 28.66 -8.61 22.04
N GLU A 202 28.14 -7.73 22.90
CA GLU A 202 28.98 -6.94 23.83
C GLU A 202 28.73 -7.39 25.28
N MET A 203 29.48 -8.41 25.70
CA MET A 203 29.71 -8.74 27.11
C MET A 203 30.67 -7.73 27.74
N GLU A 204 30.45 -7.49 29.04
CA GLU A 204 31.20 -6.63 29.96
C GLU A 204 30.93 -5.13 29.87
N GLY A 205 29.80 -4.72 30.47
CA GLY A 205 29.79 -3.49 31.26
C GLY A 205 28.60 -2.58 31.07
N GLU A 206 28.20 -2.27 29.82
CA GLU A 206 27.36 -1.08 29.61
C GLU A 206 26.60 -1.05 28.27
N SER A 207 26.33 -2.19 27.65
CA SER A 207 25.52 -2.17 26.43
C SER A 207 24.03 -1.91 26.76
N PRO A 208 23.39 -0.88 26.18
CA PRO A 208 21.98 -0.65 26.39
C PRO A 208 21.18 -1.84 25.84
N SER A 209 20.26 -2.37 26.63
CA SER A 209 19.36 -3.44 26.19
C SER A 209 18.42 -2.91 25.10
N ILE A 210 18.81 -3.00 23.84
CA ILE A 210 17.99 -2.56 22.70
C ILE A 210 16.95 -3.64 22.42
N SER A 211 15.67 -3.29 22.58
CA SER A 211 14.56 -4.15 22.14
C SER A 211 14.34 -4.01 20.64
N LEU A 212 14.70 -5.04 19.89
CA LEU A 212 14.54 -5.05 18.44
C LEU A 212 13.26 -5.78 18.01
N HIS A 213 12.46 -5.14 17.16
CA HIS A 213 11.28 -5.72 16.54
C HIS A 213 11.31 -5.53 15.02
N ARG A 214 10.68 -6.44 14.28
CA ARG A 214 10.44 -6.30 12.83
C ARG A 214 8.96 -6.29 12.51
N MET A 215 8.60 -5.60 11.43
CA MET A 215 7.24 -5.58 10.90
C MET A 215 7.29 -5.43 9.38
N HIS A 216 6.61 -6.32 8.65
CA HIS A 216 6.48 -6.25 7.19
C HIS A 216 5.25 -7.02 6.68
N GLY A 217 4.92 -6.87 5.39
CA GLY A 217 3.67 -7.37 4.80
C GLY A 217 3.47 -8.89 4.82
N HIS A 218 4.55 -9.67 4.73
CA HIS A 218 4.49 -11.14 4.76
C HIS A 218 4.29 -11.73 6.16
N MET A 219 4.37 -10.94 7.24
CA MET A 219 4.05 -11.41 8.59
C MET A 219 2.54 -11.58 8.77
N THR A 220 2.15 -12.54 9.60
CA THR A 220 0.74 -12.72 9.98
C THR A 220 0.20 -11.47 10.70
N PRO A 221 -1.10 -11.15 10.60
CA PRO A 221 -1.69 -10.01 11.31
C PRO A 221 -1.43 -10.02 12.82
N SER A 222 -1.50 -11.21 13.44
CA SER A 222 -1.20 -11.40 14.87
C SER A 222 0.26 -11.06 15.21
N ALA A 223 1.22 -11.53 14.40
CA ALA A 223 2.64 -11.21 14.61
C ALA A 223 2.92 -9.72 14.47
N ARG A 224 2.32 -9.05 13.47
CA ARG A 224 2.44 -7.59 13.30
C ARG A 224 1.85 -6.83 14.48
N HIS A 225 0.66 -7.22 14.94
CA HIS A 225 0.01 -6.59 16.09
C HIS A 225 0.84 -6.73 17.37
N LYS A 226 1.41 -7.93 17.61
CA LYS A 226 2.33 -8.16 18.73
C LYS A 226 3.58 -7.27 18.66
N ALA A 227 4.21 -7.15 17.49
CA ALA A 227 5.37 -6.29 17.29
C ALA A 227 5.03 -4.81 17.51
N TYR A 228 3.90 -4.35 16.96
CA TYR A 228 3.41 -2.98 17.15
C TYR A 228 3.13 -2.68 18.62
N LYS A 229 2.46 -3.59 19.33
CA LYS A 229 2.14 -3.44 20.75
C LYS A 229 3.42 -3.37 21.59
N ALA A 230 4.36 -4.29 21.37
CA ALA A 230 5.65 -4.27 22.05
C ALA A 230 6.43 -2.97 21.82
N PHE A 231 6.44 -2.45 20.60
CA PHE A 231 7.06 -1.15 20.28
C PHE A 231 6.32 0.03 20.93
N SER A 232 4.99 0.00 20.95
CA SER A 232 4.16 1.06 21.52
C SER A 232 4.29 1.13 23.05
N GLU A 233 4.41 -0.02 23.70
CA GLU A 233 4.54 -0.15 25.17
C GLU A 233 5.99 -0.04 25.66
N GLY A 234 6.98 -0.28 24.78
CA GLY A 234 8.39 -0.08 25.08
C GLY A 234 8.69 1.37 25.48
N LYS A 235 9.81 1.59 26.17
CA LYS A 235 10.32 2.93 26.51
C LYS A 235 11.53 3.23 25.65
#